data_AF-A0AAW9L2Z6-F1
#
_entry.id   AF-A0AAW9L2Z6-F1
#
_cell.length_a   1.000
_cell.length_b   1.000
_cell.length_c   1.000
_cell.angle_alpha   90.00
_cell.angle_beta   90.00
_cell.angle_gamma   90.00
#
_symmetry.space_group_name_H-M   'P 1'
#
loop_
_entity.id
_entity.type
_entity.pdbx_description
1 polymer ?
#
loop_
_entity_poly.entity_id
_entity_poly.type
_entity_poly.pdbx_seq_one_letter_code
_entity_poly.pdbx_strand_id
1 'polypeptide(L)'
;MGFVRDEDLEWGPEWIEQQIQEDLLDYQDLPPLGVGRVVPEEYFERFGGVFPESVLYIWRRFGFDGFGQGRSWITDPVEWAPVVDAWLEGIDLPFPPQRWHCIARTTLGTMRLWGEISGPALKVDVIDGAIYPNANEAENMTDPVVRERSGCINFTDPLVDLDDDEVTGRPLAVEGIERLGVPGADEVFGFVPPLSFGGQVSADRLSVQKAVPYLVGLAQSTPRYLGMDFMAAWGGAATQFLIDQGAIPNSADPDSTDTGTPGDPGSPDGQDGPGDQGGPDGSGLNGSGGGL
;
A
#
# COMPACT_ATOMS: atom_id res chain seq x y z
N MET A 1 -31.89 3.42 24.89
CA MET A 1 -30.45 3.79 24.90
C MET A 1 -29.77 2.83 23.96
N GLY A 2 -29.67 3.21 22.68
CA GLY A 2 -28.91 2.46 21.69
C GLY A 2 -27.53 3.10 21.58
N PHE A 3 -26.48 2.32 21.83
CA PHE A 3 -25.13 2.68 21.43
C PHE A 3 -25.06 2.52 19.92
N VAL A 4 -24.94 3.63 19.20
CA VAL A 4 -24.45 3.64 17.83
C VAL A 4 -22.98 3.21 17.94
N ARG A 5 -22.63 2.05 17.37
CA ARG A 5 -21.25 1.58 17.29
C ARG A 5 -20.64 2.16 16.01
N ASP A 6 -19.59 2.96 16.18
CA ASP A 6 -18.37 3.20 15.37
C ASP A 6 -18.26 2.87 13.87
N GLU A 7 -19.34 2.71 13.10
CA GLU A 7 -19.24 2.38 11.66
C GLU A 7 -19.47 3.58 10.70
N ASP A 8 -19.70 4.79 11.23
CA ASP A 8 -20.15 5.95 10.44
C ASP A 8 -19.07 7.02 10.13
N LEU A 9 -17.80 6.85 10.53
CA LEU A 9 -16.75 7.83 10.21
C LEU A 9 -16.06 7.45 8.89
N GLU A 10 -16.42 8.13 7.78
CA GLU A 10 -15.77 7.92 6.47
C GLU A 10 -14.25 8.10 6.59
N TRP A 11 -13.80 9.25 7.08
CA TRP A 11 -12.45 9.58 7.57
C TRP A 11 -12.52 11.02 8.11
N GLY A 12 -11.53 11.48 8.88
CA GLY A 12 -11.47 12.86 9.39
C GLY A 12 -10.65 12.98 10.68
N PRO A 13 -10.46 14.19 11.23
CA PRO A 13 -9.61 14.40 12.41
C PRO A 13 -9.95 13.50 13.61
N GLU A 14 -11.25 13.33 13.92
CA GLU A 14 -11.68 12.48 15.04
C GLU A 14 -11.35 11.01 14.81
N TRP A 15 -11.59 10.50 13.59
CA TRP A 15 -11.22 9.14 13.21
C TRP A 15 -9.71 8.94 13.22
N ILE A 16 -8.93 9.90 12.70
CA ILE A 16 -7.46 9.84 12.71
C ILE A 16 -6.93 9.79 14.14
N GLU A 17 -7.42 10.65 15.04
CA GLU A 17 -7.02 10.63 16.46
C GLU A 17 -7.43 9.33 17.16
N GLN A 18 -8.57 8.74 16.79
CA GLN A 18 -8.96 7.42 17.27
C GLN A 18 -7.96 6.34 16.82
N GLN A 19 -7.58 6.29 15.54
CA GLN A 19 -6.59 5.31 15.06
C GLN A 19 -5.21 5.54 15.69
N ILE A 20 -4.81 6.79 15.90
CA ILE A 20 -3.58 7.11 16.64
C ILE A 20 -3.67 6.53 18.06
N GLN A 21 -4.78 6.72 18.75
CA GLN A 21 -4.91 6.24 20.13
C GLN A 21 -5.00 4.71 20.18
N GLU A 22 -5.94 4.12 19.46
CA GLU A 22 -6.27 2.71 19.55
C GLU A 22 -5.20 1.83 18.89
N ASP A 23 -4.76 2.17 17.69
CA ASP A 23 -3.81 1.32 16.96
C ASP A 23 -2.38 1.66 17.34
N LEU A 24 -1.94 2.91 17.18
CA LEU A 24 -0.53 3.26 17.34
C LEU A 24 -0.07 3.22 18.80
N LEU A 25 -0.86 3.80 19.72
CA LEU A 25 -0.46 3.96 21.12
C LEU A 25 -0.87 2.77 21.98
N ASP A 26 -2.10 2.27 21.83
CA ASP A 26 -2.61 1.21 22.71
C ASP A 26 -2.31 -0.20 22.17
N TYR A 27 -2.57 -0.49 20.89
CA TYR A 27 -2.35 -1.82 20.32
C TYR A 27 -0.88 -2.09 20.01
N GLN A 28 -0.23 -1.19 19.27
CA GLN A 28 1.17 -1.36 18.84
C GLN A 28 2.16 -1.01 19.97
N ASP A 29 1.74 -0.22 20.98
CA ASP A 29 2.59 0.31 22.05
C ASP A 29 3.83 1.05 21.50
N LEU A 30 3.60 1.96 20.55
CA LEU A 30 4.65 2.73 19.87
C LEU A 30 4.49 4.22 20.16
N PRO A 31 4.84 4.69 21.36
CA PRO A 31 4.83 6.11 21.65
C PRO A 31 5.85 6.87 20.78
N PRO A 32 5.58 8.14 20.44
CA PRO A 32 6.55 9.00 19.78
C PRO A 32 7.78 9.22 20.68
N LEU A 33 8.95 9.38 20.07
CA LEU A 33 10.19 9.67 20.77
C LEU A 33 10.25 11.12 21.29
N GLY A 34 9.53 12.04 20.66
CA GLY A 34 9.56 13.47 20.96
C GLY A 34 10.85 14.15 20.51
N VAL A 35 11.59 13.55 19.58
CA VAL A 35 12.87 14.07 19.07
C VAL A 35 12.79 14.54 17.62
N GLY A 36 11.64 14.31 16.98
CA GLY A 36 11.36 14.74 15.62
C GLY A 36 11.36 16.25 15.45
N ARG A 37 11.66 16.67 14.22
CA ARG A 37 11.55 18.08 13.85
C ARG A 37 10.12 18.40 13.40
N VAL A 38 9.71 19.63 13.67
CA VAL A 38 8.45 20.17 13.12
C VAL A 38 8.57 20.24 11.59
N VAL A 39 7.49 19.89 10.90
CA VAL A 39 7.41 19.99 9.44
C VAL A 39 7.41 21.48 9.02
N PRO A 40 8.24 21.90 8.05
CA PRO A 40 8.21 23.27 7.54
C PRO A 40 6.83 23.64 6.97
N GLU A 41 6.34 24.84 7.23
CA GLU A 41 4.99 25.25 6.79
C GLU A 41 4.81 25.16 5.26
N GLU A 42 5.86 25.50 4.51
CA GLU A 42 5.89 25.39 3.04
C GLU A 42 5.65 23.97 2.52
N TYR A 43 5.87 22.93 3.33
CA TYR A 43 5.61 21.55 2.92
C TYR A 43 4.11 21.25 2.81
N PHE A 44 3.27 21.89 3.62
CA PHE A 44 1.81 21.68 3.54
C PHE A 44 1.24 22.24 2.23
N GLU A 45 1.83 23.33 1.71
CA GLU A 45 1.49 23.83 0.36
C GLU A 45 2.11 22.93 -0.73
N ARG A 46 3.40 22.59 -0.59
CA ARG A 46 4.14 21.79 -1.58
C ARG A 46 3.54 20.40 -1.81
N PHE A 47 3.10 19.74 -0.74
CA PHE A 47 2.58 18.38 -0.78
C PHE A 47 1.06 18.31 -0.66
N GLY A 48 0.38 19.45 -0.59
CA GLY A 48 -1.08 19.53 -0.70
C GLY A 48 -1.55 18.95 -2.03
N GLY A 49 -2.46 17.98 -1.98
CA GLY A 49 -2.95 17.24 -3.16
C GLY A 49 -1.99 16.17 -3.70
N VAL A 50 -0.74 16.10 -3.22
CA VAL A 50 0.17 14.97 -3.47
C VAL A 50 -0.14 13.85 -2.48
N PHE A 51 -0.11 14.19 -1.19
CA PHE A 51 -0.54 13.29 -0.13
C PHE A 51 -2.01 13.55 0.24
N PRO A 52 -2.72 12.53 0.75
CA PRO A 52 -4.01 12.73 1.41
C PRO A 52 -3.87 13.65 2.62
N GLU A 53 -4.96 14.32 3.00
CA GLU A 53 -4.98 15.23 4.14
C GLU A 53 -4.64 14.52 5.46
N SER A 54 -4.94 13.23 5.57
CA SER A 54 -4.55 12.41 6.72
C SER A 54 -3.03 12.31 6.94
N VAL A 55 -2.21 12.25 5.88
CA VAL A 55 -0.74 12.30 6.00
C VAL A 55 -0.33 13.66 6.54
N LEU A 56 -0.90 14.74 6.00
CA LEU A 56 -0.60 16.11 6.44
C LEU A 56 -1.06 16.35 7.88
N TYR A 57 -2.15 15.73 8.30
CA TYR A 57 -2.61 15.74 9.69
C TYR A 57 -1.58 15.10 10.63
N ILE A 58 -1.12 13.89 10.30
CA ILE A 58 -0.08 13.17 11.06
C ILE A 58 1.21 14.00 11.15
N TRP A 59 1.62 14.63 10.04
CA TRP A 59 2.76 15.52 10.00
C TRP A 59 2.61 16.74 10.92
N ARG A 60 1.43 17.37 10.97
CA ARG A 60 1.15 18.46 11.94
C ARG A 60 1.20 17.94 13.38
N ARG A 61 0.73 16.72 13.61
CA ARG A 61 0.58 16.12 14.93
C ARG A 61 1.89 15.67 15.55
N PHE A 62 2.82 15.13 14.76
CA PHE A 62 4.06 14.53 15.25
C PHE A 62 5.34 15.12 14.66
N GLY A 63 5.28 15.80 13.52
CA GLY A 63 6.49 16.15 12.78
C GLY A 63 7.14 14.93 12.13
N PHE A 64 8.43 15.07 11.80
CA PHE A 64 9.27 13.96 11.33
C PHE A 64 9.92 13.26 12.53
N ASP A 65 9.13 12.55 13.32
CA ASP A 65 9.53 11.86 14.55
C ASP A 65 9.63 10.34 14.38
N GLY A 66 10.31 9.71 15.34
CA GLY A 66 10.42 8.26 15.48
C GLY A 66 9.42 7.72 16.50
N PHE A 67 9.09 6.44 16.36
CA PHE A 67 8.11 5.74 17.19
C PHE A 67 8.70 4.42 17.70
N GLY A 68 8.26 4.02 18.89
CA GLY A 68 8.58 2.70 19.45
C GLY A 68 10.07 2.43 19.54
N GLN A 69 10.80 3.33 20.19
CA GLN A 69 12.28 3.28 20.32
C GLN A 69 13.01 3.45 18.98
N GLY A 70 12.42 4.21 18.05
CA GLY A 70 13.01 4.52 16.75
C GLY A 70 12.98 3.36 15.75
N ARG A 71 12.15 2.35 15.99
CA ARG A 71 11.94 1.22 15.07
C ARG A 71 11.26 1.66 13.77
N SER A 72 10.43 2.70 13.85
CA SER A 72 9.78 3.34 12.69
C SER A 72 9.86 4.85 12.81
N TRP A 73 9.92 5.55 11.67
CA TRP A 73 10.09 7.00 11.58
C TRP A 73 9.23 7.56 10.46
N ILE A 74 8.61 8.71 10.71
CA ILE A 74 8.06 9.57 9.66
C ILE A 74 9.25 10.30 9.01
N THR A 75 9.40 10.16 7.69
CA THR A 75 10.54 10.71 6.97
C THR A 75 10.21 12.03 6.29
N ASP A 76 11.20 12.91 6.21
CA ASP A 76 11.11 14.07 5.32
C ASP A 76 11.36 13.63 3.87
N PRO A 77 10.34 13.70 3.00
CA PRO A 77 10.47 13.22 1.62
C PRO A 77 11.44 14.04 0.77
N VAL A 78 11.74 15.29 1.15
CA VAL A 78 12.72 16.14 0.44
C VAL A 78 14.13 15.73 0.81
N GLU A 79 14.40 15.47 2.09
CA GLU A 79 15.72 14.99 2.54
C GLU A 79 16.02 13.58 2.01
N TRP A 80 15.00 12.73 1.93
CA TRP A 80 15.13 11.35 1.48
C TRP A 80 15.06 11.17 -0.04
N ALA A 81 14.73 12.21 -0.81
CA ALA A 81 14.65 12.14 -2.27
C ALA A 81 15.90 11.54 -2.95
N PRO A 82 17.15 11.90 -2.56
CA PRO A 82 18.34 11.29 -3.16
C PRO A 82 18.46 9.79 -2.89
N VAL A 83 17.96 9.32 -1.74
CA VAL A 83 17.92 7.88 -1.41
C VAL A 83 16.92 7.17 -2.31
N VAL A 84 15.72 7.73 -2.46
CA VAL A 84 14.67 7.19 -3.33
C VAL A 84 15.17 7.11 -4.78
N ASP A 85 15.76 8.19 -5.29
CA ASP A 85 16.33 8.23 -6.64
C ASP A 85 17.39 7.15 -6.83
N ALA A 86 18.33 7.02 -5.89
CA ALA A 86 19.41 6.03 -5.97
C ALA A 86 18.90 4.58 -5.92
N TRP A 87 17.86 4.30 -5.14
CA TRP A 87 17.30 2.96 -5.01
C TRP A 87 16.42 2.57 -6.20
N LEU A 88 15.67 3.50 -6.79
CA LEU A 88 14.79 3.22 -7.93
C LEU A 88 15.48 3.38 -9.29
N GLU A 89 16.68 3.97 -9.35
CA GLU A 89 17.42 4.16 -10.60
C GLU A 89 17.61 2.84 -11.36
N GLY A 90 17.14 2.80 -12.61
CA GLY A 90 17.30 1.65 -13.52
C GLY A 90 16.34 0.48 -13.26
N ILE A 91 15.40 0.63 -12.32
CA ILE A 91 14.38 -0.38 -12.03
C ILE A 91 13.11 -0.07 -12.82
N ASP A 92 12.62 -1.05 -13.57
CA ASP A 92 11.33 -0.95 -14.25
C ASP A 92 10.21 -1.28 -13.27
N LEU A 93 9.46 -0.24 -12.86
CA LEU A 93 8.41 -0.36 -11.86
C LEU A 93 7.06 -0.65 -12.55
N PRO A 94 6.22 -1.54 -12.00
CA PRO A 94 4.93 -1.91 -12.59
C PRO A 94 3.84 -0.86 -12.34
N PHE A 95 4.18 0.43 -12.43
CA PHE A 95 3.28 1.56 -12.20
C PHE A 95 3.47 2.63 -13.28
N PRO A 96 2.47 3.49 -13.53
CA PRO A 96 2.65 4.63 -14.42
C PRO A 96 3.84 5.51 -13.98
N PRO A 97 4.54 6.19 -14.91
CA PRO A 97 5.60 7.13 -14.55
C PRO A 97 5.09 8.19 -13.57
N GLN A 98 5.75 8.29 -12.41
CA GLN A 98 5.37 9.18 -11.32
C GLN A 98 6.57 9.46 -10.42
N ARG A 99 6.44 10.46 -9.54
CA ARG A 99 7.41 10.70 -8.46
C ARG A 99 7.10 9.79 -7.28
N TRP A 100 8.16 9.40 -6.56
CA TRP A 100 8.08 8.59 -5.36
C TRP A 100 8.67 9.37 -4.19
N HIS A 101 7.98 9.30 -3.05
CA HIS A 101 8.34 10.03 -1.84
C HIS A 101 8.48 9.04 -0.69
N CYS A 102 9.61 9.04 0.01
CA CYS A 102 9.73 8.26 1.25
C CYS A 102 8.89 8.94 2.33
N ILE A 103 7.84 8.24 2.82
CA ILE A 103 6.96 8.77 3.86
C ILE A 103 7.25 8.17 5.24
N ALA A 104 7.76 6.94 5.26
CA ALA A 104 8.19 6.27 6.48
C ALA A 104 9.40 5.39 6.22
N ARG A 105 10.20 5.18 7.26
CA ARG A 105 11.32 4.24 7.26
C ARG A 105 11.41 3.47 8.56
N THR A 106 12.20 2.41 8.55
CA THR A 106 12.62 1.73 9.76
C THR A 106 14.00 2.19 10.24
N THR A 107 14.48 1.59 11.34
CA THR A 107 15.84 1.81 11.86
C THR A 107 16.91 1.16 10.99
N LEU A 108 16.62 0.05 10.31
CA LEU A 108 17.54 -0.60 9.37
C LEU A 108 17.52 0.02 7.96
N GLY A 109 16.64 1.00 7.75
CA GLY A 109 16.58 1.77 6.50
C GLY A 109 15.61 1.22 5.47
N THR A 110 14.77 0.24 5.82
CA THR A 110 13.62 -0.17 5.00
C THR A 110 12.70 1.03 4.81
N MET A 111 12.23 1.29 3.59
CA MET A 111 11.43 2.48 3.26
C MET A 111 10.03 2.12 2.77
N ARG A 112 9.02 2.90 3.17
CA ARG A 112 7.70 2.96 2.54
C ARG A 112 7.66 4.16 1.61
N LEU A 113 7.45 3.91 0.32
CA LEU A 113 7.39 4.94 -0.69
C LEU A 113 5.96 5.18 -1.14
N TRP A 114 5.59 6.46 -1.19
CA TRP A 114 4.34 6.94 -1.71
C TRP A 114 4.53 7.48 -3.13
N GLY A 115 3.87 6.85 -4.11
CA GLY A 115 3.75 7.34 -5.47
C GLY A 115 2.60 8.34 -5.58
N GLU A 116 2.78 9.44 -6.32
CA GLU A 116 1.75 10.49 -6.42
C GLU A 116 0.41 9.95 -6.95
N ILE A 117 0.46 8.94 -7.83
CA ILE A 117 -0.69 8.23 -8.39
C ILE A 117 -1.00 6.99 -7.57
N SER A 118 -0.01 6.12 -7.33
CA SER A 118 -0.22 4.78 -6.76
C SER A 118 -0.23 4.72 -5.23
N GLY A 119 -0.05 5.83 -4.52
CA GLY A 119 -0.08 5.83 -3.07
C GLY A 119 1.07 5.00 -2.46
N PRO A 120 0.88 4.34 -1.30
CA PRO A 120 1.94 3.66 -0.55
C PRO A 120 2.35 2.29 -1.16
N ALA A 121 2.39 2.21 -2.49
CA ALA A 121 2.51 0.97 -3.26
C ALA A 121 3.93 0.42 -3.45
N LEU A 122 4.93 1.00 -2.79
CA LEU A 122 6.30 0.49 -2.84
C LEU A 122 6.92 0.37 -1.44
N LYS A 123 7.51 -0.78 -1.18
CA LYS A 123 8.42 -1.01 -0.05
C LYS A 123 9.82 -1.31 -0.59
N VAL A 124 10.82 -0.60 -0.10
CA VAL A 124 12.23 -0.88 -0.41
C VAL A 124 12.89 -1.51 0.80
N ASP A 125 13.34 -2.74 0.63
CA ASP A 125 14.16 -3.47 1.58
C ASP A 125 15.63 -3.27 1.21
N VAL A 126 16.33 -2.48 2.02
CA VAL A 126 17.71 -2.08 1.72
C VAL A 126 18.73 -3.16 2.12
N ILE A 127 18.33 -4.12 2.95
CA ILE A 127 19.18 -5.23 3.39
C ILE A 127 19.26 -6.26 2.26
N ASP A 128 18.11 -6.66 1.72
CA ASP A 128 18.01 -7.66 0.66
C ASP A 128 18.26 -7.09 -0.74
N GLY A 129 18.20 -5.77 -0.91
CA GLY A 129 18.22 -5.15 -2.23
C GLY A 129 16.87 -5.23 -2.97
N ALA A 130 15.80 -5.60 -2.26
CA ALA A 130 14.51 -5.93 -2.85
C ALA A 130 13.56 -4.73 -2.87
N ILE A 131 12.89 -4.52 -4.00
CA ILE A 131 11.89 -3.47 -4.18
C ILE A 131 10.54 -4.16 -4.42
N TYR A 132 9.65 -4.10 -3.44
CA TYR A 132 8.38 -4.80 -3.45
C TYR A 132 7.24 -3.87 -3.88
N PRO A 133 6.68 -4.06 -5.09
CA PRO A 133 5.43 -3.42 -5.50
C PRO A 133 4.22 -4.06 -4.81
N ASN A 134 3.19 -3.24 -4.63
CA ASN A 134 1.87 -3.67 -4.17
C ASN A 134 0.78 -3.02 -5.03
N ALA A 135 0.31 -3.75 -6.04
CA ALA A 135 -0.74 -3.29 -6.95
C ALA A 135 -2.08 -3.04 -6.24
N ASN A 136 -2.39 -3.79 -5.18
CA ASN A 136 -3.63 -3.59 -4.42
C ASN A 136 -3.66 -2.22 -3.73
N GLU A 137 -2.54 -1.76 -3.16
CA GLU A 137 -2.43 -0.39 -2.64
C GLU A 137 -2.61 0.65 -3.75
N ALA A 138 -2.09 0.38 -4.95
CA ALA A 138 -2.27 1.29 -6.08
C ALA A 138 -3.73 1.37 -6.56
N GLU A 139 -4.43 0.24 -6.61
CA GLU A 139 -5.86 0.19 -6.97
C GLU A 139 -6.73 0.94 -5.96
N ASN A 140 -6.43 0.78 -4.67
CA ASN A 140 -7.09 1.47 -3.56
C ASN A 140 -7.05 3.00 -3.69
N MET A 141 -6.06 3.57 -4.39
CA MET A 141 -5.96 5.02 -4.55
C MET A 141 -7.04 5.65 -5.43
N THR A 142 -7.84 4.85 -6.12
CA THR A 142 -8.99 5.32 -6.90
C THR A 142 -10.19 5.69 -6.05
N ASP A 143 -10.28 5.17 -4.82
CA ASP A 143 -11.30 5.54 -3.84
C ASP A 143 -10.76 6.64 -2.92
N PRO A 144 -11.38 7.84 -2.86
CA PRO A 144 -10.88 8.95 -2.07
C PRO A 144 -10.91 8.69 -0.57
N VAL A 145 -11.88 7.92 -0.06
CA VAL A 145 -11.97 7.58 1.37
C VAL A 145 -10.89 6.57 1.71
N VAL A 146 -10.68 5.55 0.88
CA VAL A 146 -9.61 4.58 1.08
C VAL A 146 -8.24 5.26 1.00
N ARG A 147 -8.04 6.19 0.05
CA ARG A 147 -6.80 6.99 -0.04
C ARG A 147 -6.52 7.76 1.26
N GLU A 148 -7.53 8.39 1.85
CA GLU A 148 -7.40 9.11 3.11
C GLU A 148 -7.11 8.16 4.27
N ARG A 149 -7.81 7.02 4.36
CA ARG A 149 -7.53 6.01 5.38
C ARG A 149 -6.13 5.42 5.25
N SER A 150 -5.68 5.07 4.04
CA SER A 150 -4.34 4.59 3.77
C SER A 150 -3.29 5.59 4.26
N GLY A 151 -3.51 6.89 4.06
CA GLY A 151 -2.61 7.92 4.55
C GLY A 151 -2.44 7.92 6.08
N CYS A 152 -3.49 7.61 6.84
CA CYS A 152 -3.41 7.46 8.30
C CYS A 152 -2.80 6.11 8.71
N ILE A 153 -3.30 5.02 8.13
CA ILE A 153 -2.93 3.63 8.47
C ILE A 153 -1.44 3.39 8.26
N ASN A 154 -0.80 4.02 7.26
CA ASN A 154 0.66 3.88 7.06
C ASN A 154 1.50 4.39 8.24
N PHE A 155 0.92 5.17 9.16
CA PHE A 155 1.59 5.65 10.37
C PHE A 155 1.03 5.04 11.65
N THR A 156 -0.20 4.52 11.65
CA THR A 156 -0.80 3.86 12.82
C THR A 156 -0.59 2.34 12.83
N ASP A 157 -0.31 1.75 11.67
CA ASP A 157 0.27 0.41 11.49
C ASP A 157 1.66 0.54 10.83
N PRO A 158 2.68 0.92 11.61
CA PRO A 158 3.95 1.37 11.05
C PRO A 158 4.75 0.24 10.42
N LEU A 159 5.56 0.64 9.43
CA LEU A 159 6.55 -0.23 8.81
C LEU A 159 7.50 -0.85 9.87
N VAL A 160 7.75 -2.16 9.75
CA VAL A 160 8.65 -2.91 10.63
C VAL A 160 9.74 -3.61 9.81
N ASP A 161 10.90 -3.78 10.45
CA ASP A 161 11.94 -4.68 9.96
C ASP A 161 11.61 -6.12 10.35
N LEU A 162 11.88 -7.06 9.45
CA LEU A 162 11.56 -8.48 9.62
C LEU A 162 12.80 -9.36 9.79
N ASP A 163 14.00 -8.80 9.66
CA ASP A 163 15.25 -9.52 9.81
C ASP A 163 15.51 -9.91 11.27
N ASP A 164 15.92 -11.16 11.46
CA ASP A 164 16.44 -11.67 12.71
C ASP A 164 17.97 -11.67 12.70
N ASP A 165 18.57 -11.40 13.86
CA ASP A 165 19.98 -11.65 14.09
C ASP A 165 20.24 -13.16 14.05
N GLU A 166 21.08 -13.62 13.12
CA GLU A 166 21.35 -15.05 12.93
C GLU A 166 22.14 -15.69 14.08
N VAL A 167 22.72 -14.91 15.00
CA VAL A 167 23.46 -15.40 16.16
C VAL A 167 22.52 -15.63 17.33
N THR A 168 21.63 -14.67 17.62
CA THR A 168 20.74 -14.72 18.78
C THR A 168 19.33 -15.22 18.46
N GLY A 169 18.91 -15.12 17.20
CA GLY A 169 17.55 -15.39 16.73
C GLY A 169 16.52 -14.35 17.20
N ARG A 170 16.97 -13.20 17.71
CA ARG A 170 16.08 -12.08 18.07
C ARG A 170 15.97 -11.09 16.89
N PRO A 171 14.92 -10.25 16.84
CA PRO A 171 14.82 -9.22 15.81
C PRO A 171 16.07 -8.33 15.75
N LEU A 172 16.66 -8.21 14.56
CA LEU A 172 17.93 -7.52 14.35
C LEU A 172 17.86 -6.04 14.77
N ALA A 173 16.73 -5.38 14.52
CA ALA A 173 16.49 -4.01 14.93
C ALA A 173 16.55 -3.85 16.46
N VAL A 174 16.04 -4.82 17.22
CA VAL A 174 16.06 -4.81 18.70
C VAL A 174 17.48 -4.99 19.20
N GLU A 175 18.21 -5.96 18.66
CA GLU A 175 19.63 -6.18 18.99
C GLU A 175 20.49 -4.94 18.69
N GLY A 176 20.25 -4.30 17.55
CA GLY A 176 20.90 -3.05 17.17
C GLY A 176 20.63 -1.93 18.17
N ILE A 177 19.38 -1.72 18.57
CA ILE A 177 18.99 -0.69 19.55
C ILE A 177 19.65 -0.97 20.91
N GLU A 178 19.60 -2.21 21.40
CA GLU A 178 20.20 -2.58 22.70
C GLU A 178 21.72 -2.33 22.71
N ARG A 179 22.40 -2.55 21.58
CA ARG A 179 23.86 -2.44 21.47
C ARG A 179 24.35 -1.02 21.18
N LEU A 180 23.67 -0.31 20.29
CA LEU A 180 24.14 0.95 19.71
C LEU A 180 23.33 2.17 20.18
N GLY A 181 22.21 1.94 20.87
CA GLY A 181 21.24 2.97 21.20
C GLY A 181 20.30 3.27 20.04
N VAL A 182 19.25 4.05 20.31
CA VAL A 182 18.26 4.48 19.32
C VAL A 182 18.90 5.47 18.33
N PRO A 183 18.88 5.21 17.01
CA PRO A 183 19.39 6.16 16.02
C PRO A 183 18.62 7.47 15.99
N GLY A 184 19.26 8.56 15.59
CA GLY A 184 18.58 9.83 15.32
C GLY A 184 17.71 9.82 14.06
N ALA A 185 17.01 10.95 13.83
CA ALA A 185 16.13 11.14 12.68
C ALA A 185 16.87 11.06 11.33
N ASP A 186 18.14 11.47 11.31
CA ASP A 186 19.03 11.45 10.14
C ASP A 186 19.96 10.22 10.13
N GLU A 187 19.67 9.21 10.96
CA GLU A 187 20.51 8.04 11.15
C GLU A 187 19.76 6.72 10.94
N VAL A 188 20.51 5.70 10.54
CA VAL A 188 20.07 4.30 10.41
C VAL A 188 21.17 3.40 10.93
N PHE A 189 20.82 2.15 11.22
CA PHE A 189 21.82 1.10 11.36
C PHE A 189 22.25 0.59 9.99
N GLY A 190 23.56 0.51 9.81
CA GLY A 190 24.18 0.00 8.58
C GLY A 190 25.21 -1.08 8.88
N PHE A 191 25.23 -2.10 8.03
CA PHE A 191 26.26 -3.14 8.03
C PHE A 191 27.58 -2.60 7.52
N VAL A 192 28.66 -2.85 8.28
CA VAL A 192 30.02 -2.47 7.89
C VAL A 192 30.94 -3.70 7.99
N PRO A 193 31.38 -4.28 6.85
CA PRO A 193 31.02 -3.92 5.47
C PRO A 193 29.56 -4.27 5.11
N PRO A 194 28.99 -3.69 4.04
CA PRO A 194 27.65 -4.02 3.57
C PRO A 194 27.47 -5.53 3.30
N LEU A 195 26.25 -6.05 3.51
CA LEU A 195 25.95 -7.47 3.34
C LEU A 195 26.13 -7.98 1.90
N SER A 196 26.07 -7.10 0.89
CA SER A 196 26.38 -7.44 -0.50
C SER A 196 27.81 -7.95 -0.71
N PHE A 197 28.73 -7.67 0.23
CA PHE A 197 30.09 -8.21 0.28
C PHE A 197 30.18 -9.56 1.01
N GLY A 198 29.04 -10.13 1.41
CA GLY A 198 28.91 -11.33 2.20
C GLY A 198 29.04 -11.09 3.71
N GLY A 199 28.61 -12.08 4.47
CA GLY A 199 28.59 -11.99 5.92
C GLY A 199 27.36 -12.65 6.52
N GLN A 200 27.41 -12.76 7.84
CA GLN A 200 26.26 -13.16 8.64
C GLN A 200 25.42 -11.92 8.97
N VAL A 201 24.10 -12.04 8.94
CA VAL A 201 23.21 -11.00 9.46
C VAL A 201 23.31 -11.01 10.99
N SER A 202 24.15 -10.14 11.55
CA SER A 202 24.27 -9.97 13.00
C SER A 202 24.51 -8.53 13.42
N ALA A 203 23.91 -8.15 14.55
CA ALA A 203 23.97 -6.84 15.17
C ALA A 203 25.38 -6.43 15.59
N ASP A 204 26.32 -7.38 15.77
CA ASP A 204 27.71 -7.05 16.07
C ASP A 204 28.42 -6.33 14.92
N ARG A 205 27.91 -6.50 13.69
CA ARG A 205 28.35 -5.84 12.45
C ARG A 205 27.58 -4.58 12.10
N LEU A 206 26.55 -4.23 12.88
CA LEU A 206 25.83 -2.98 12.71
C LEU A 206 26.63 -1.81 13.27
N SER A 207 26.41 -0.65 12.69
CA SER A 207 26.94 0.63 13.14
C SER A 207 25.93 1.73 12.85
N VAL A 208 25.93 2.80 13.66
CA VAL A 208 25.11 3.98 13.38
C VAL A 208 25.72 4.75 12.21
N GLN A 209 24.91 5.01 11.19
CA GLN A 209 25.30 5.66 9.95
C GLN A 209 24.40 6.86 9.66
N LYS A 210 24.95 7.89 9.03
CA LYS A 210 24.12 8.97 8.46
C LYS A 210 23.33 8.43 7.28
N ALA A 211 22.01 8.51 7.38
CA ALA A 211 21.07 7.76 6.56
C ALA A 211 21.27 8.03 5.07
N VAL A 212 21.18 9.30 4.65
CA VAL A 212 21.26 9.67 3.23
C VAL A 212 22.58 9.22 2.56
N PRO A 213 23.78 9.63 3.03
CA PRO A 213 25.02 9.23 2.36
C PRO A 213 25.26 7.72 2.42
N TYR A 214 24.88 7.05 3.52
CA TYR A 214 25.04 5.61 3.66
C TYR A 214 24.14 4.85 2.68
N LEU A 215 22.83 5.14 2.65
CA LEU A 215 21.88 4.42 1.81
C LEU A 215 22.04 4.70 0.32
N VAL A 216 22.48 5.90 -0.06
CA VAL A 216 22.87 6.21 -1.44
C VAL A 216 24.10 5.39 -1.86
N GLY A 217 25.12 5.31 -0.99
CA GLY A 217 26.28 4.44 -1.23
C GLY A 217 25.90 2.96 -1.32
N LEU A 218 24.98 2.52 -0.44
CA LEU A 218 24.48 1.16 -0.40
C LEU A 218 23.81 0.77 -1.71
N ALA A 219 22.92 1.62 -2.26
CA ALA A 219 22.23 1.39 -3.53
C ALA A 219 23.19 1.15 -4.72
N GLN A 220 24.40 1.72 -4.68
CA GLN A 220 25.43 1.55 -5.72
C GLN A 220 26.26 0.26 -5.53
N SER A 221 26.23 -0.33 -4.34
CA SER A 221 27.04 -1.50 -3.98
C SER A 221 26.22 -2.78 -3.75
N THR A 222 24.90 -2.66 -3.66
CA THR A 222 23.96 -3.76 -3.49
C THR A 222 23.22 -4.01 -4.80
N PRO A 223 23.20 -5.24 -5.33
CA PRO A 223 22.32 -5.59 -6.44
C PRO A 223 20.87 -5.32 -6.06
N ARG A 224 20.18 -4.49 -6.85
CA ARG A 224 18.78 -4.13 -6.63
C ARG A 224 17.89 -4.89 -7.59
N TYR A 225 16.76 -5.40 -7.12
CA TYR A 225 15.81 -6.13 -7.95
C TYR A 225 14.36 -5.85 -7.56
N LEU A 226 13.46 -5.99 -8.53
CA LEU A 226 12.04 -5.95 -8.30
C LEU A 226 11.60 -7.29 -7.68
N GLY A 227 11.09 -7.25 -6.45
CA GLY A 227 10.50 -8.38 -5.76
C GLY A 227 9.14 -8.76 -6.34
N MET A 228 8.66 -9.94 -5.95
CA MET A 228 7.33 -10.41 -6.36
C MET A 228 6.22 -9.57 -5.74
N ASP A 229 5.24 -9.17 -6.55
CA ASP A 229 3.95 -8.68 -6.05
C ASP A 229 3.07 -9.88 -5.68
N PHE A 230 3.04 -10.24 -4.40
CA PHE A 230 2.21 -11.35 -3.93
C PHE A 230 0.71 -11.06 -4.08
N MET A 231 0.28 -9.80 -4.02
CA MET A 231 -1.13 -9.44 -4.12
C MET A 231 -1.61 -9.54 -5.55
N ALA A 232 -0.83 -9.05 -6.52
CA ALA A 232 -1.12 -9.25 -7.94
C ALA A 232 -1.08 -10.74 -8.32
N ALA A 233 -0.11 -11.50 -7.81
CA ALA A 233 -0.01 -12.94 -8.05
C ALA A 233 -1.24 -13.70 -7.51
N TRP A 234 -1.70 -13.34 -6.31
CA TRP A 234 -2.90 -13.95 -5.72
C TRP A 234 -4.18 -13.53 -6.45
N GLY A 235 -4.33 -12.25 -6.80
CA GLY A 235 -5.45 -11.76 -7.62
C GLY A 235 -5.54 -12.51 -8.95
N GLY A 236 -4.42 -12.65 -9.66
CA GLY A 236 -4.34 -13.44 -10.89
C GLY A 236 -4.72 -14.91 -10.68
N ALA A 237 -4.25 -15.54 -9.61
CA ALA A 237 -4.59 -16.92 -9.27
C ALA A 237 -6.09 -17.10 -8.92
N ALA A 238 -6.67 -16.16 -8.17
CA ALA A 238 -8.08 -16.16 -7.82
C ALA A 238 -8.97 -15.94 -9.06
N THR A 239 -8.61 -15.01 -9.95
CA THR A 239 -9.30 -14.81 -11.22
C THR A 239 -9.25 -16.07 -12.09
N GLN A 240 -8.07 -16.71 -12.22
CA GLN A 240 -7.95 -17.95 -12.98
C GLN A 240 -8.79 -19.08 -12.38
N PHE A 241 -8.82 -19.22 -11.05
CA PHE A 241 -9.66 -20.20 -10.38
C PHE A 241 -11.15 -19.97 -10.67
N LEU A 242 -11.62 -18.72 -10.65
CA LEU A 242 -13.01 -18.39 -10.97
C LEU A 242 -13.34 -18.64 -12.45
N ILE A 243 -12.39 -18.42 -13.36
CA ILE A 243 -12.53 -18.79 -14.78
C ILE A 243 -12.65 -20.31 -14.92
N ASP A 244 -11.79 -21.07 -14.25
CA ASP A 244 -11.78 -22.54 -14.29
C ASP A 244 -13.08 -23.14 -13.69
N GLN A 245 -13.69 -22.44 -12.72
CA GLN A 245 -15.01 -22.79 -12.16
C GLN A 245 -16.19 -22.33 -13.03
N GLY A 246 -15.93 -21.64 -14.15
CA GLY A 246 -16.96 -21.07 -15.03
C GLY A 246 -17.76 -19.93 -14.41
N ALA A 247 -17.28 -19.34 -13.32
CA ALA A 247 -17.94 -18.23 -12.62
C ALA A 247 -17.78 -16.89 -13.36
N ILE A 248 -16.72 -16.75 -14.17
CA ILE A 248 -16.45 -15.61 -15.05
C ILE A 248 -15.94 -16.10 -16.41
N PRO A 249 -16.34 -15.44 -17.51
CA PRO A 249 -15.95 -15.85 -18.86
C PRO A 249 -14.46 -15.62 -19.10
N ASN A 250 -13.81 -16.56 -19.78
CA ASN A 250 -12.43 -16.40 -20.24
C ASN A 250 -12.40 -15.46 -21.45
N SER A 251 -11.74 -14.31 -21.33
CA SER A 251 -11.64 -13.32 -22.42
C SER A 251 -10.48 -13.59 -23.41
N ALA A 252 -9.80 -14.73 -23.29
CA ALA A 252 -8.71 -15.14 -24.18
C ALA A 252 -9.16 -16.07 -25.33
N ASP A 253 -10.30 -15.77 -25.97
CA ASP A 253 -10.73 -16.47 -27.18
C ASP A 253 -10.69 -15.52 -28.39
N PRO A 254 -9.67 -15.58 -29.26
CA PRO A 254 -9.54 -14.70 -30.41
C PRO A 254 -10.19 -15.26 -31.68
N ASP A 255 -11.22 -16.11 -31.59
CA ASP A 255 -11.95 -16.62 -32.76
C ASP A 255 -13.44 -16.24 -32.72
N SER A 256 -13.74 -15.10 -33.34
CA SER A 256 -15.05 -14.82 -33.96
C SER A 256 -15.34 -15.90 -35.02
N THR A 257 -16.57 -16.34 -35.30
CA THR A 257 -17.59 -15.56 -36.03
C THR A 257 -18.95 -16.26 -35.97
N ASP A 258 -20.01 -15.55 -35.60
CA ASP A 258 -21.32 -15.77 -36.22
C ASP A 258 -21.79 -14.46 -36.86
N THR A 259 -21.58 -14.38 -38.17
CA THR A 259 -22.04 -13.31 -39.04
C THR A 259 -23.49 -13.55 -39.44
N GLY A 260 -24.43 -12.89 -38.76
CA GLY A 260 -25.80 -12.69 -39.25
C GLY A 260 -25.97 -11.28 -39.78
N THR A 261 -25.75 -11.09 -41.09
CA THR A 261 -25.86 -9.80 -41.80
C THR A 261 -27.26 -9.15 -41.66
N PRO A 262 -27.37 -7.80 -41.60
CA PRO A 262 -28.64 -7.06 -41.51
C PRO A 262 -29.34 -6.93 -42.87
N GLY A 263 -30.65 -7.19 -42.92
CA GLY A 263 -31.50 -6.95 -44.10
C GLY A 263 -32.25 -5.61 -44.01
N ASP A 264 -32.08 -4.81 -45.07
CA ASP A 264 -32.56 -3.44 -45.36
C ASP A 264 -34.11 -3.29 -45.46
N PRO A 265 -34.70 -2.07 -45.37
CA PRO A 265 -36.13 -1.80 -45.25
C PRO A 265 -36.83 -1.42 -46.58
N GLY A 266 -38.12 -1.79 -46.74
CA GLY A 266 -39.05 -1.06 -47.64
C GLY A 266 -40.06 -1.87 -48.50
N SER A 267 -41.30 -2.00 -47.99
CA SER A 267 -42.64 -1.90 -48.65
C SER A 267 -43.05 -2.81 -49.85
N PRO A 268 -44.36 -2.86 -50.24
CA PRO A 268 -45.58 -3.26 -49.50
C PRO A 268 -46.49 -4.25 -50.32
N ASP A 269 -47.69 -4.56 -49.79
CA ASP A 269 -48.92 -5.09 -50.46
C ASP A 269 -49.41 -6.53 -50.16
N GLY A 270 -50.73 -6.63 -49.90
CA GLY A 270 -51.57 -7.84 -49.98
C GLY A 270 -52.23 -8.27 -48.65
N GLN A 271 -53.33 -7.64 -48.21
CA GLN A 271 -54.71 -8.19 -48.25
C GLN A 271 -54.90 -9.62 -47.70
N ASP A 272 -55.50 -9.74 -46.51
CA ASP A 272 -56.86 -10.27 -46.26
C ASP A 272 -57.04 -10.73 -44.80
N GLY A 273 -58.11 -10.28 -44.13
CA GLY A 273 -58.57 -10.78 -42.81
C GLY A 273 -59.48 -12.01 -42.96
N PRO A 274 -60.41 -12.32 -42.01
CA PRO A 274 -60.57 -11.85 -40.62
C PRO A 274 -60.95 -12.98 -39.61
N GLY A 275 -61.20 -12.61 -38.34
CA GLY A 275 -61.95 -13.41 -37.34
C GLY A 275 -61.06 -14.16 -36.34
N ASP A 276 -61.37 -14.33 -35.06
CA ASP A 276 -62.62 -14.18 -34.33
C ASP A 276 -62.33 -14.10 -32.80
N GLN A 277 -63.38 -13.76 -32.06
CA GLN A 277 -63.53 -13.40 -30.66
C GLN A 277 -63.14 -14.44 -29.59
N GLY A 278 -62.94 -13.96 -28.36
CA GLY A 278 -63.35 -14.70 -27.14
C GLY A 278 -62.42 -14.55 -25.92
N GLY A 279 -62.82 -13.76 -24.91
CA GLY A 279 -62.42 -13.99 -23.50
C GLY A 279 -63.23 -15.16 -22.88
N PRO A 280 -63.28 -15.36 -21.54
CA PRO A 280 -62.67 -14.63 -20.42
C PRO A 280 -62.05 -15.53 -19.30
N ASP A 281 -61.61 -14.89 -18.22
CA ASP A 281 -61.54 -15.30 -16.78
C ASP A 281 -61.11 -16.71 -16.34
N GLY A 282 -60.21 -16.76 -15.33
CA GLY A 282 -60.01 -17.99 -14.55
C GLY A 282 -58.86 -17.96 -13.54
N SER A 283 -59.18 -17.60 -12.30
CA SER A 283 -58.40 -17.67 -11.06
C SER A 283 -57.80 -19.04 -10.69
N GLY A 284 -56.67 -19.04 -9.96
CA GLY A 284 -56.53 -19.90 -8.77
C GLY A 284 -55.28 -20.77 -8.61
N LEU A 285 -54.54 -20.47 -7.51
CA LEU A 285 -53.96 -21.41 -6.53
C LEU A 285 -52.52 -21.98 -6.73
N ASN A 286 -51.61 -21.39 -5.94
CA ASN A 286 -51.00 -21.98 -4.72
C ASN A 286 -49.75 -22.91 -4.83
N GLY A 287 -48.78 -22.64 -3.94
CA GLY A 287 -47.73 -23.56 -3.47
C GLY A 287 -46.32 -22.96 -3.50
N SER A 288 -45.78 -22.22 -2.52
CA SER A 288 -45.39 -22.55 -1.13
C SER A 288 -44.11 -23.40 -0.96
N GLY A 289 -43.15 -22.87 -0.20
CA GLY A 289 -41.97 -23.54 0.40
C GLY A 289 -40.70 -22.71 0.19
N GLY A 290 -40.20 -21.89 1.11
CA GLY A 290 -39.73 -22.22 2.47
C GLY A 290 -38.30 -22.80 2.34
N GLY A 291 -37.22 -22.19 2.82
CA GLY A 291 -37.02 -21.38 4.00
C GLY A 291 -36.00 -22.08 4.91
N LEU A 292 -35.10 -21.28 5.49
CA LEU A 292 -33.94 -21.60 6.34
C LEU A 292 -32.63 -21.90 5.60
#